data_AF-A0A8B6BG14-F1
#
_entry.id   AF-A0A8B6BG14-F1
#
_cell.length_a   1.000
_cell.length_b   1.000
_cell.length_c   1.000
_cell.angle_alpha   90.00
_cell.angle_beta   90.00
_cell.angle_gamma   90.00
#
_symmetry.space_group_name_H-M   'P 1'
#
loop_
_entity.id
_entity.type
_entity.pdbx_description
1 polymer ?
#
loop_
_entity_poly.entity_id
_entity_poly.type
_entity_poly.pdbx_seq_one_letter_code
_entity_poly.pdbx_strand_id
1 'polypeptide(L)'
;MFYALGKKGNPQSLLMTNNEVFLLHWVNSILTYCKVVYAGIPKILFVATHKDKVPVEDVETRRALLYSEVEELFKDHEGRNHLVLDKQLFVNATDKNDQEIESLKKAITELTFDHPCWGENMPNACVPLELEIAEMVATGTQILSLVELEELNTISKVSVLDSEQLHDFLHFQHSLGKMIYFHTLQLRDYVIINPLLMVEVMRSFVTDIGFWPKKRRMQVIFSRMSESGIIHREDLYQIWEQKDFRPILPYKEFIFNILIHLDILAEQRRYDTGTGSRLPVENFFVPCMVTERNTTSFMEKECTPEKAICCLCF
;
A
#
# COMPACT_ATOMS: atom_id res chain seq x y z
N MET A 1 -5.14 6.77 10.47
CA MET A 1 -3.89 6.05 10.14
C MET A 1 -2.93 6.20 11.32
N PHE A 2 -2.23 5.14 11.73
CA PHE A 2 -1.36 5.12 12.93
C PHE A 2 0.11 5.25 12.54
N TYR A 3 0.87 6.03 13.31
CA TYR A 3 2.32 6.04 13.19
C TYR A 3 2.98 5.88 14.56
N ALA A 4 3.96 4.97 14.65
CA ALA A 4 4.74 4.68 15.85
C ALA A 4 6.09 5.41 15.78
N LEU A 5 6.31 6.36 16.69
CA LEU A 5 7.63 6.95 16.90
C LEU A 5 8.47 5.98 17.75
N GLY A 6 9.50 5.38 17.15
CA GLY A 6 10.48 4.59 17.87
C GLY A 6 11.61 4.08 16.98
N LYS A 7 12.81 4.68 17.09
CA LYS A 7 14.03 4.06 16.57
C LYS A 7 14.63 3.14 17.63
N LYS A 8 15.02 1.93 17.22
CA LYS A 8 16.04 1.14 17.92
C LYS A 8 17.38 1.85 17.75
N GLY A 9 17.81 2.62 18.75
CA GLY A 9 19.11 3.28 18.76
C GLY A 9 19.27 4.16 19.99
N ASN A 10 20.49 4.17 20.55
CA ASN A 10 20.90 4.79 21.81
C ASN A 10 20.16 6.11 22.19
N PRO A 11 19.65 6.28 23.43
CA PRO A 11 18.76 7.39 23.79
C PRO A 11 19.45 8.77 23.97
N GLN A 12 20.73 8.93 23.64
CA GLN A 12 21.48 10.13 24.08
C GLN A 12 22.22 10.93 23.01
N SER A 13 22.20 10.58 21.72
CA SER A 13 22.94 11.38 20.74
C SER A 13 22.34 11.35 19.33
N LEU A 14 21.56 12.42 19.02
CA LEU A 14 21.07 12.91 17.71
C LEU A 14 19.59 13.35 17.76
N LEU A 15 19.16 13.90 18.89
CA LEU A 15 17.85 14.49 19.08
C LEU A 15 17.88 15.93 18.53
N MET A 16 17.09 16.19 17.48
CA MET A 16 16.21 17.36 17.28
C MET A 16 15.88 17.55 15.78
N THR A 17 16.86 17.59 14.87
CA THR A 17 16.58 17.92 13.45
C THR A 17 15.99 16.81 12.59
N ASN A 18 16.28 15.53 12.90
CA ASN A 18 15.79 14.41 12.08
C ASN A 18 14.33 14.03 12.36
N ASN A 19 13.78 14.38 13.53
CA ASN A 19 12.42 14.00 13.89
C ASN A 19 11.39 14.96 13.30
N GLU A 20 11.69 16.27 13.27
CA GLU A 20 10.81 17.28 12.68
C GLU A 20 10.59 17.05 11.19
N VAL A 21 11.70 16.92 10.42
CA VAL A 21 11.66 16.62 8.98
C VAL A 21 10.88 15.34 8.72
N PHE A 22 11.04 14.34 9.58
CA PHE A 22 10.35 13.07 9.45
C PHE A 22 8.85 13.17 9.72
N LEU A 23 8.45 13.88 10.78
CA LEU A 23 7.04 14.12 11.12
C LEU A 23 6.34 14.94 10.03
N LEU A 24 6.98 16.02 9.57
CA LEU A 24 6.50 16.83 8.45
C LEU A 24 6.34 15.99 7.19
N HIS A 25 7.33 15.16 6.85
CA HIS A 25 7.27 14.27 5.70
C HIS A 25 6.05 13.33 5.77
N TRP A 26 5.80 12.68 6.90
CA TRP A 26 4.66 11.77 7.03
C TRP A 26 3.32 12.48 6.97
N VAL A 27 3.16 13.62 7.64
CA VAL A 27 1.91 14.39 7.59
C VAL A 27 1.65 14.85 6.15
N ASN A 28 2.64 15.44 5.49
CA ASN A 28 2.51 15.87 4.10
C ASN A 28 2.24 14.71 3.15
N SER A 29 2.85 13.55 3.36
CA SER A 29 2.58 12.36 2.56
C SER A 29 1.14 11.90 2.73
N ILE A 30 0.63 11.79 3.97
CA ILE A 30 -0.77 11.42 4.22
C ILE A 30 -1.72 12.39 3.50
N LEU A 31 -1.49 13.70 3.64
CA LEU A 31 -2.35 14.71 3.02
C LEU A 31 -2.26 14.69 1.49
N THR A 32 -1.09 14.40 0.92
CA THR A 32 -0.90 14.29 -0.54
C THR A 32 -1.64 13.08 -1.13
N TYR A 33 -1.64 11.94 -0.43
CA TYR A 33 -2.23 10.70 -0.94
C TYR A 33 -3.71 10.50 -0.59
N CYS A 34 -4.26 11.29 0.33
CA CYS A 34 -5.69 11.27 0.58
C CYS A 34 -6.45 12.04 -0.51
N LYS A 35 -7.29 11.33 -1.27
CA LYS A 35 -8.08 11.87 -2.40
C LYS A 35 -8.94 13.08 -2.05
N VAL A 36 -9.33 13.20 -0.79
CA VAL A 36 -10.30 14.18 -0.31
C VAL A 36 -9.78 14.76 1.00
N VAL A 37 -9.30 15.99 0.93
CA VAL A 37 -8.83 16.77 2.08
C VAL A 37 -9.80 17.93 2.29
N TYR A 38 -10.77 17.77 3.20
CA TYR A 38 -11.67 18.86 3.61
C TYR A 38 -11.89 18.83 5.12
N ALA A 39 -12.10 20.02 5.71
CA ALA A 39 -12.51 20.20 7.10
C ALA A 39 -11.75 19.34 8.14
N GLY A 40 -10.43 19.18 7.95
CA GLY A 40 -9.61 18.40 8.88
C GLY A 40 -9.75 16.88 8.75
N ILE A 41 -10.14 16.37 7.57
CA ILE A 41 -10.16 14.94 7.20
C ILE A 41 -9.10 14.71 6.12
N PRO A 42 -8.25 13.68 6.21
CA PRO A 42 -8.25 12.62 7.22
C PRO A 42 -7.88 13.13 8.62
N LYS A 43 -8.35 12.44 9.67
CA LYS A 43 -7.86 12.65 11.04
C LYS A 43 -6.56 11.87 11.24
N ILE A 44 -5.54 12.55 11.77
CA ILE A 44 -4.19 12.02 12.01
C ILE A 44 -3.96 11.98 13.51
N LEU A 45 -3.78 10.77 14.03
CA LEU A 45 -3.52 10.52 15.45
C LEU A 45 -2.04 10.19 15.62
N PHE A 46 -1.35 10.95 16.46
CA PHE A 46 0.00 10.60 16.88
C PHE A 46 -0.05 9.60 18.03
N VAL A 47 0.79 8.58 17.95
CA VAL A 47 0.94 7.58 19.01
C VAL A 47 2.43 7.46 19.31
N ALA A 48 2.84 8.04 20.44
CA ALA A 48 4.18 7.79 20.96
C ALA A 48 4.26 6.33 21.43
N THR A 49 5.36 5.65 21.12
CA THR A 49 5.56 4.23 21.49
C THR A 49 6.84 4.09 22.30
N HIS A 50 7.10 2.88 22.82
CA HIS A 50 8.24 2.58 23.69
C HIS A 50 8.17 3.24 25.06
N LYS A 51 6.96 3.37 25.64
CA LYS A 51 6.79 3.85 27.02
C LYS A 51 7.60 3.01 28.03
N ASP A 52 7.79 1.72 27.76
CA ASP A 52 8.62 0.80 28.56
C ASP A 52 10.11 1.17 28.61
N LYS A 53 10.57 2.07 27.74
CA LYS A 53 11.96 2.54 27.69
C LYS A 53 12.18 3.85 28.45
N VAL A 54 11.14 4.41 29.05
CA VAL A 54 11.20 5.64 29.84
C VAL A 54 11.03 5.29 31.32
N PRO A 55 11.84 5.86 32.22
CA PRO A 55 11.60 5.74 33.66
C PRO A 55 10.17 6.15 34.01
N VAL A 56 9.51 5.43 34.91
CA VAL A 56 8.07 5.61 35.19
C VAL A 56 7.78 7.04 35.66
N GLU A 57 8.68 7.60 36.46
CA GLU A 57 8.65 8.97 36.96
C GLU A 57 8.74 10.05 35.86
N ASP A 58 9.32 9.71 34.70
CA ASP A 58 9.54 10.64 33.58
C ASP A 58 8.48 10.52 32.47
N VAL A 59 7.59 9.52 32.53
CA VAL A 59 6.63 9.23 31.45
C VAL A 59 5.75 10.44 31.13
N GLU A 60 5.17 11.07 32.16
CA GLU A 60 4.27 12.22 31.95
C GLU A 60 5.03 13.46 31.47
N THR A 61 6.21 13.73 32.03
CA THR A 61 7.09 14.81 31.57
C THR A 61 7.46 14.62 30.10
N ARG A 62 7.81 13.38 29.71
CA ARG A 62 8.18 13.03 28.35
C ARG A 62 6.99 13.14 27.40
N ARG A 63 5.80 12.71 27.82
CA ARG A 63 4.55 12.87 27.07
C ARG A 63 4.27 14.33 26.79
N ALA A 64 4.25 15.17 27.83
CA ALA A 64 3.96 16.59 27.70
C ALA A 64 4.96 17.28 26.76
N LEU A 65 6.25 16.96 26.90
CA LEU A 65 7.29 17.49 26.01
C LEU A 65 7.04 17.10 24.55
N LEU A 66 6.86 15.81 24.27
CA LEU A 66 6.64 15.31 22.90
C LEU A 66 5.43 15.98 22.23
N TYR A 67 4.30 16.08 22.93
CA TYR A 67 3.10 16.69 22.35
C TYR A 67 3.20 18.21 22.23
N SER A 68 3.93 18.88 23.13
CA SER A 68 4.22 20.31 22.98
C SER A 68 5.12 20.60 21.77
N GLU A 69 6.10 19.74 21.50
CA GLU A 69 6.98 19.86 20.33
C GLU A 69 6.20 19.63 19.03
N VAL A 70 5.30 18.64 19.00
CA VAL A 70 4.43 18.39 17.84
C VAL A 70 3.45 19.55 17.63
N GLU A 71 2.83 20.06 18.69
CA GLU A 71 1.93 21.21 18.60
C GLU A 71 2.62 22.43 18.01
N GLU A 72 3.82 22.77 18.50
CA GLU A 72 4.58 23.92 17.99
C GLU A 72 5.05 23.70 16.56
N LEU A 73 5.52 22.49 16.21
CA LEU A 73 5.96 22.13 14.86
C LEU A 73 4.86 22.34 13.81
N PHE A 74 3.60 22.03 14.17
CA PHE A 74 2.48 22.10 13.24
C PHE A 74 1.58 23.33 13.44
N LYS A 75 1.90 24.23 14.37
CA LYS A 75 1.04 25.38 14.72
C LYS A 75 0.59 26.21 13.52
N ASP A 76 1.52 26.52 12.61
CA ASP A 76 1.29 27.30 11.40
C ASP A 76 1.24 26.43 10.12
N HIS A 77 1.18 25.11 10.27
CA HIS A 77 1.19 24.16 9.15
C HIS A 77 -0.22 23.87 8.65
N GLU A 78 -0.42 23.77 7.32
CA GLU A 78 -1.75 23.52 6.71
C GLU A 78 -2.42 22.24 7.24
N GLY A 79 -1.60 21.23 7.53
CA GLY A 79 -2.01 19.96 8.15
C GLY A 79 -2.52 20.05 9.59
N ARG A 80 -2.40 21.18 10.29
CA ARG A 80 -2.73 21.29 11.73
C ARG A 80 -4.15 20.86 12.08
N ASN A 81 -5.11 21.20 11.23
CA ASN A 81 -6.54 20.89 11.42
C ASN A 81 -6.86 19.39 11.29
N HIS A 82 -5.93 18.61 10.75
CA HIS A 82 -6.03 17.16 10.64
C HIS A 82 -5.52 16.45 11.89
N LEU A 83 -4.71 17.12 12.71
CA LEU A 83 -4.02 16.50 13.84
C LEU A 83 -4.92 16.43 15.08
N VAL A 84 -4.95 15.24 15.70
CA VAL A 84 -5.62 14.96 16.96
C VAL A 84 -4.56 14.87 18.05
N LEU A 85 -4.29 16.00 18.71
CA LEU A 85 -3.20 16.15 19.68
C LEU A 85 -3.68 16.14 21.15
N ASP A 86 -4.97 16.36 21.38
CA ASP A 86 -5.59 16.37 22.71
C ASP A 86 -5.53 15.01 23.43
N LYS A 87 -5.43 13.91 22.68
CA LYS A 87 -5.41 12.54 23.22
C LYS A 87 -4.07 12.14 23.85
N GLN A 88 -2.97 12.83 23.51
CA GLN A 88 -1.62 12.64 24.07
C GLN A 88 -1.17 11.17 24.32
N LEU A 89 -1.45 10.28 23.36
CA LEU A 89 -1.25 8.84 23.51
C LEU A 89 0.24 8.47 23.61
N PHE A 90 0.60 7.72 24.65
CA PHE A 90 1.94 7.18 24.84
C PHE A 90 1.88 5.73 25.34
N VAL A 91 2.10 4.78 24.42
CA VAL A 91 1.84 3.36 24.65
C VAL A 91 3.12 2.54 24.85
N ASN A 92 3.00 1.50 25.67
CA ASN A 92 3.86 0.34 25.71
C ASN A 92 3.22 -0.77 24.87
N ALA A 93 3.59 -0.86 23.59
CA ALA A 93 3.06 -1.87 22.68
C ALA A 93 3.48 -3.32 23.04
N THR A 94 4.40 -3.51 24.00
CA THR A 94 4.82 -4.84 24.46
C THR A 94 3.96 -5.38 25.61
N ASP A 95 3.20 -4.52 26.28
CA ASP A 95 2.30 -4.89 27.36
C ASP A 95 0.84 -4.87 26.87
N LYS A 96 0.23 -6.06 26.83
CA LYS A 96 -1.17 -6.22 26.42
C LYS A 96 -2.17 -5.59 27.40
N ASN A 97 -1.74 -5.32 28.63
CA ASN A 97 -2.57 -4.74 29.68
C ASN A 97 -2.29 -3.23 29.89
N ASP A 98 -1.50 -2.61 29.01
CA ASP A 98 -1.27 -1.18 29.08
C ASP A 98 -2.59 -0.42 28.89
N GLN A 99 -2.99 0.36 29.90
CA GLN A 99 -4.21 1.15 29.88
C GLN A 99 -4.25 2.15 28.72
N GLU A 100 -3.10 2.62 28.23
CA GLU A 100 -3.03 3.54 27.09
C GLU A 100 -3.42 2.88 25.76
N ILE A 101 -3.39 1.54 25.68
CA ILE A 101 -3.94 0.81 24.54
C ILE A 101 -5.46 0.92 24.51
N GLU A 102 -6.12 0.91 25.68
CA GLU A 102 -7.57 1.17 25.76
C GLU A 102 -7.90 2.63 25.43
N SER A 103 -7.09 3.59 25.88
CA SER A 103 -7.22 5.00 25.46
C SER A 103 -7.11 5.15 23.95
N LEU A 104 -6.14 4.47 23.32
CA LEU A 104 -5.97 4.46 21.87
C LEU A 104 -7.21 3.86 21.17
N LYS A 105 -7.70 2.68 21.59
CA LYS A 105 -8.92 2.08 21.03
C LYS A 105 -10.12 3.01 21.13
N LYS A 106 -10.28 3.67 22.28
CA LYS A 106 -11.34 4.64 22.49
C LYS A 106 -11.23 5.84 21.55
N ALA A 107 -10.03 6.42 21.42
CA ALA A 107 -9.79 7.54 20.53
C ALA A 107 -10.10 7.19 19.07
N ILE A 108 -9.71 6.01 18.61
CA ILE A 108 -10.04 5.51 17.26
C ILE A 108 -11.54 5.39 17.08
N THR A 109 -12.23 4.82 18.07
CA THR A 109 -13.68 4.60 18.05
C THR A 109 -14.42 5.93 17.97
N GLU A 110 -14.07 6.90 18.83
CA GLU A 110 -14.62 8.26 18.81
C GLU A 110 -14.41 8.92 17.43
N LEU A 111 -13.17 8.92 16.91
CA LEU A 111 -12.86 9.50 15.60
C LEU A 111 -13.57 8.81 14.42
N THR A 112 -13.89 7.53 14.56
CA THR A 112 -14.63 6.77 13.54
C THR A 112 -16.09 7.21 13.51
N PHE A 113 -16.71 7.41 14.67
CA PHE A 113 -18.08 7.92 14.76
C PHE A 113 -18.22 9.37 14.29
N ASP A 114 -17.16 10.17 14.45
CA ASP A 114 -17.13 11.56 13.99
C ASP A 114 -16.85 11.70 12.47
N HIS A 115 -16.54 10.61 11.76
CA HIS A 115 -16.29 10.66 10.32
C HIS A 115 -17.57 11.02 9.56
N PRO A 116 -17.55 11.94 8.56
CA PRO A 116 -18.78 12.37 7.87
C PRO A 116 -19.53 11.25 7.15
N CYS A 117 -18.81 10.25 6.67
CA CYS A 117 -19.43 9.08 6.04
C CYS A 117 -19.97 8.06 7.05
N TRP A 118 -19.79 8.28 8.36
CA TRP A 118 -20.36 7.40 9.36
C TRP A 118 -21.89 7.51 9.38
N GLY A 119 -22.57 6.37 9.31
CA GLY A 119 -24.03 6.33 9.29
C GLY A 119 -24.64 6.66 7.92
N GLU A 120 -23.85 6.80 6.86
CA GLU A 120 -24.37 6.83 5.50
C GLU A 120 -25.16 5.55 5.19
N ASN A 121 -26.30 5.72 4.51
CA ASN A 121 -27.16 4.59 4.16
C ASN A 121 -26.48 3.73 3.08
N MET A 122 -26.24 2.46 3.40
CA MET A 122 -25.81 1.46 2.42
C MET A 122 -27.03 0.82 1.76
N PRO A 123 -27.02 0.57 0.44
CA PRO A 123 -28.06 -0.23 -0.18
C PRO A 123 -28.11 -1.63 0.45
N ASN A 124 -29.24 -1.99 1.08
CA ASN A 124 -29.43 -3.30 1.70
C ASN A 124 -29.21 -4.46 0.70
N ALA A 125 -29.39 -4.19 -0.59
CA ALA A 125 -29.21 -5.16 -1.66
C ALA A 125 -27.76 -5.68 -1.78
N CYS A 126 -26.77 -4.88 -1.34
CA CYS A 126 -25.35 -5.24 -1.40
C CYS A 126 -24.90 -6.12 -0.23
N VAL A 127 -25.61 -6.09 0.90
CA VAL A 127 -25.19 -6.75 2.14
C VAL A 127 -25.06 -8.27 1.99
N PRO A 128 -25.99 -9.00 1.36
CA PRO A 128 -25.85 -10.44 1.22
C PRO A 128 -24.60 -10.83 0.42
N LEU A 129 -24.37 -10.18 -0.73
CA LEU A 129 -23.18 -10.45 -1.55
C LEU A 129 -21.89 -10.10 -0.79
N GLU A 130 -21.86 -9.01 -0.03
CA GLU A 130 -20.70 -8.64 0.79
C GLU A 130 -20.40 -9.70 1.86
N LEU A 131 -21.42 -10.29 2.49
CA LEU A 131 -21.25 -11.36 3.48
C LEU A 131 -20.71 -12.65 2.85
N GLU A 132 -21.23 -13.06 1.70
CA GLU A 132 -20.73 -14.23 0.97
C GLU A 132 -19.26 -14.05 0.55
N ILE A 133 -18.90 -12.87 0.04
CA ILE A 133 -17.50 -12.54 -0.27
C ILE A 133 -16.63 -12.60 0.99
N ALA A 134 -17.11 -12.08 2.11
CA ALA A 134 -16.37 -12.12 3.37
C ALA A 134 -16.11 -13.56 3.86
N GLU A 135 -17.07 -14.46 3.68
CA GLU A 135 -16.89 -15.90 3.97
C GLU A 135 -15.88 -16.56 3.03
N MET A 136 -15.90 -16.21 1.74
CA MET A 136 -14.89 -16.66 0.78
C MET A 136 -13.47 -16.19 1.16
N VAL A 137 -13.33 -14.93 1.60
CA VAL A 137 -12.06 -14.40 2.11
C VAL A 137 -11.62 -15.15 3.36
N ALA A 138 -12.53 -15.42 4.31
CA ALA A 138 -12.24 -16.14 5.54
C ALA A 138 -11.78 -17.58 5.30
N THR A 139 -12.29 -18.22 4.24
CA THR A 139 -11.87 -19.56 3.80
C THR A 139 -10.59 -19.56 2.94
N GLY A 140 -10.03 -18.38 2.67
CA GLY A 140 -8.71 -18.20 2.05
C GLY A 140 -8.75 -17.77 0.58
N THR A 141 -9.93 -17.60 -0.02
CA THR A 141 -10.05 -17.12 -1.40
C THR A 141 -9.58 -15.67 -1.50
N GLN A 142 -8.79 -15.37 -2.55
CA GLN A 142 -8.21 -14.04 -2.74
C GLN A 142 -8.72 -13.34 -4.01
N ILE A 143 -9.07 -14.12 -5.03
CA ILE A 143 -9.50 -13.64 -6.35
C ILE A 143 -10.74 -14.43 -6.75
N LEU A 144 -11.69 -13.75 -7.39
CA LEU A 144 -12.80 -14.34 -8.13
C LEU A 144 -12.79 -13.86 -9.57
N SER A 145 -13.21 -14.70 -10.50
CA SER A 145 -13.66 -14.25 -11.81
C SER A 145 -15.01 -13.53 -11.71
N LEU A 146 -15.33 -12.69 -12.69
CA LEU A 146 -16.68 -12.08 -12.74
C LEU A 146 -17.78 -13.11 -12.86
N VAL A 147 -17.55 -14.23 -13.55
CA VAL A 147 -18.54 -15.31 -13.68
C VAL A 147 -18.84 -15.93 -12.31
N GLU A 148 -17.81 -16.25 -11.53
CA GLU A 148 -17.99 -16.78 -10.17
C GLU A 148 -18.71 -15.77 -9.26
N LEU A 149 -18.44 -14.47 -9.44
CA LEU A 149 -19.10 -13.41 -8.68
C LEU A 149 -20.58 -13.25 -9.07
N GLU A 150 -20.90 -13.34 -10.36
CA GLU A 150 -22.27 -13.35 -10.87
C GLU A 150 -23.05 -14.55 -10.31
N GLU A 151 -22.44 -15.74 -10.32
CA GLU A 151 -23.00 -16.94 -9.69
C GLU A 151 -23.25 -16.71 -8.19
N LEU A 152 -22.27 -16.18 -7.46
CA LEU A 152 -22.38 -15.86 -6.03
C LEU A 152 -23.52 -14.89 -5.74
N ASN A 153 -23.68 -13.85 -6.57
CA ASN A 153 -24.76 -12.87 -6.46
C ASN A 153 -26.16 -13.50 -6.62
N THR A 154 -26.29 -14.61 -7.35
CA THR A 154 -27.56 -15.35 -7.45
C THR A 154 -27.89 -16.25 -6.26
N ILE A 155 -26.91 -16.56 -5.40
CA ILE A 155 -27.12 -17.41 -4.20
C ILE A 155 -27.99 -16.69 -3.18
N SER A 156 -27.81 -15.37 -3.05
CA SER A 156 -28.65 -14.52 -2.21
C SER A 156 -30.06 -14.40 -2.79
N LYS A 157 -31.01 -15.16 -2.25
CA LYS A 157 -32.43 -15.03 -2.59
C LYS A 157 -33.09 -13.75 -2.07
N VAL A 158 -32.37 -12.97 -1.26
CA VAL A 158 -32.89 -11.75 -0.61
C VAL A 158 -32.81 -10.56 -1.56
N SER A 159 -31.73 -10.46 -2.33
CA SER A 159 -31.49 -9.39 -3.29
C SER A 159 -30.41 -9.83 -4.26
N VAL A 160 -30.75 -9.88 -5.55
CA VAL A 160 -29.83 -10.15 -6.65
C VAL A 160 -29.57 -8.83 -7.34
N LEU A 161 -28.31 -8.42 -7.43
CA LEU A 161 -27.92 -7.23 -8.18
C LEU A 161 -27.99 -7.54 -9.68
N ASP A 162 -28.53 -6.64 -10.48
CA ASP A 162 -28.35 -6.74 -11.93
C ASP A 162 -26.90 -6.40 -12.34
N SER A 163 -26.57 -6.52 -13.62
CA SER A 163 -25.21 -6.31 -14.12
C SER A 163 -24.67 -4.90 -13.85
N GLU A 164 -25.52 -3.87 -13.99
CA GLU A 164 -25.11 -2.48 -13.74
C GLU A 164 -24.88 -2.26 -12.24
N GLN A 165 -25.82 -2.73 -11.41
CA GLN A 165 -25.72 -2.68 -9.96
C GLN A 165 -24.51 -3.45 -9.42
N LEU A 166 -24.16 -4.58 -10.03
CA LEU A 166 -22.97 -5.35 -9.65
C LEU A 166 -21.68 -4.59 -9.98
N HIS A 167 -21.63 -3.90 -11.12
CA HIS A 167 -20.50 -3.04 -11.45
C HIS A 167 -20.39 -1.83 -10.50
N ASP A 168 -21.51 -1.19 -10.18
CA ASP A 168 -21.55 -0.11 -9.19
C ASP A 168 -21.10 -0.59 -7.81
N PHE A 169 -21.54 -1.78 -7.38
CA PHE A 169 -21.07 -2.42 -6.17
C PHE A 169 -19.55 -2.62 -6.19
N LEU A 170 -19.00 -3.19 -7.27
CA LEU A 170 -17.56 -3.40 -7.40
C LEU A 170 -16.76 -2.10 -7.37
N HIS A 171 -17.22 -1.07 -8.08
CA HIS A 171 -16.59 0.26 -8.07
C HIS A 171 -16.62 0.88 -6.68
N PHE A 172 -17.75 0.77 -5.98
CA PHE A 172 -17.90 1.26 -4.62
C PHE A 172 -16.96 0.52 -3.65
N GLN A 173 -16.95 -0.80 -3.64
CA GLN A 173 -16.06 -1.60 -2.78
C GLN A 173 -14.57 -1.38 -3.10
N HIS A 174 -14.24 -1.17 -4.38
CA HIS A 174 -12.90 -0.76 -4.80
C HIS A 174 -12.51 0.60 -4.25
N SER A 175 -13.43 1.57 -4.26
CA SER A 175 -13.17 2.92 -3.71
C SER A 175 -12.93 2.91 -2.20
N LEU A 176 -13.57 1.98 -1.48
CA LEU A 176 -13.35 1.75 -0.05
C LEU A 176 -12.05 0.99 0.25
N GLY A 177 -11.34 0.49 -0.77
CA GLY A 177 -10.16 -0.35 -0.60
C GLY A 177 -10.46 -1.73 -0.01
N LYS A 178 -11.73 -2.17 -0.01
CA LYS A 178 -12.13 -3.52 0.41
C LYS A 178 -11.86 -4.57 -0.67
N MET A 179 -11.80 -4.15 -1.94
CA MET A 179 -11.55 -5.00 -3.09
C MET A 179 -10.69 -4.26 -4.13
N ILE A 180 -10.13 -4.96 -5.10
CA ILE A 180 -9.45 -4.35 -6.24
C ILE A 180 -10.11 -4.82 -7.53
N TYR A 181 -10.71 -3.88 -8.24
CA TYR A 181 -11.41 -4.10 -9.49
C TYR A 181 -11.10 -2.96 -10.47
N PHE A 182 -10.76 -3.32 -11.70
CA PHE A 182 -10.54 -2.36 -12.77
C PHE A 182 -11.46 -2.67 -13.94
N HIS A 183 -12.33 -1.72 -14.28
CA HIS A 183 -13.20 -1.84 -15.44
C HIS A 183 -12.46 -1.50 -16.75
N THR A 184 -11.40 -2.26 -17.04
CA THR A 184 -10.59 -2.13 -18.26
C THR A 184 -10.50 -3.48 -18.97
N LEU A 185 -10.38 -3.48 -20.30
CA LEU A 185 -10.51 -4.67 -21.14
C LEU A 185 -9.63 -5.87 -20.68
N GLN A 186 -8.43 -5.60 -20.15
CA GLN A 186 -7.46 -6.63 -19.75
C GLN A 186 -7.59 -7.09 -18.29
N LEU A 187 -8.36 -6.38 -17.47
CA LEU A 187 -8.44 -6.59 -16.02
C LEU A 187 -9.86 -6.84 -15.52
N ARG A 188 -10.88 -6.53 -16.32
CA ARG A 188 -12.28 -6.60 -15.90
C ARG A 188 -12.77 -8.00 -15.57
N ASP A 189 -12.10 -9.06 -16.03
CA ASP A 189 -12.59 -10.43 -15.90
C ASP A 189 -12.38 -11.02 -14.49
N TYR A 190 -11.58 -10.36 -13.65
CA TYR A 190 -11.25 -10.80 -12.30
C TYR A 190 -11.37 -9.65 -11.29
N VAL A 191 -11.64 -10.04 -10.05
CA VAL A 191 -11.72 -9.15 -8.89
C VAL A 191 -10.82 -9.72 -7.80
N ILE A 192 -9.92 -8.90 -7.26
CA ILE A 192 -9.20 -9.25 -6.04
C ILE A 192 -10.13 -8.93 -4.87
N ILE A 193 -10.71 -9.96 -4.27
CA ILE A 193 -11.64 -9.85 -3.15
C ILE A 193 -10.93 -9.68 -1.80
N ASN A 194 -9.63 -10.00 -1.74
CA ASN A 194 -8.77 -9.73 -0.59
C ASN A 194 -7.56 -8.87 -0.99
N PRO A 195 -7.60 -7.55 -0.74
CA PRO A 195 -6.53 -6.62 -1.11
C PRO A 195 -5.15 -6.95 -0.50
N LEU A 196 -5.08 -7.74 0.58
CA LEU A 196 -3.81 -8.20 1.15
C LEU A 196 -2.97 -9.00 0.15
N LEU A 197 -3.60 -9.61 -0.87
CA LEU A 197 -2.87 -10.27 -1.95
C LEU A 197 -1.87 -9.32 -2.64
N MET A 198 -2.21 -8.04 -2.83
CA MET A 198 -1.29 -7.09 -3.45
C MET A 198 -0.08 -6.78 -2.57
N VAL A 199 -0.23 -6.83 -1.25
CA VAL A 199 0.91 -6.72 -0.32
C VAL A 199 1.86 -7.91 -0.51
N GLU A 200 1.31 -9.12 -0.67
CA GLU A 200 2.10 -10.32 -0.93
C GLU A 200 2.80 -10.28 -2.30
N VAL A 201 2.12 -9.77 -3.32
CA VAL A 201 2.71 -9.53 -4.65
C VAL A 201 3.88 -8.55 -4.54
N MET A 202 3.70 -7.40 -3.87
CA MET A 202 4.78 -6.42 -3.70
C MET A 202 5.95 -7.02 -2.92
N ARG A 203 5.67 -7.70 -1.81
CA ARG A 203 6.66 -8.37 -0.96
C ARG A 203 7.49 -9.42 -1.73
N SER A 204 6.95 -9.98 -2.81
CA SER A 204 7.65 -11.02 -3.56
C SER A 204 8.87 -10.51 -4.32
N PHE A 205 8.92 -9.24 -4.71
CA PHE A 205 10.02 -8.69 -5.53
C PHE A 205 10.50 -7.30 -5.07
N VAL A 206 9.66 -6.50 -4.41
CA VAL A 206 10.05 -5.22 -3.81
C VAL A 206 10.43 -5.45 -2.35
N THR A 207 11.70 -5.81 -2.11
CA THR A 207 12.17 -6.16 -0.77
C THR A 207 13.67 -5.90 -0.57
N ASP A 208 14.07 -5.59 0.66
CA ASP A 208 15.46 -5.32 1.00
C ASP A 208 16.36 -6.55 0.82
N ILE A 209 17.64 -6.31 0.57
CA ILE A 209 18.69 -7.32 0.36
C ILE A 209 18.70 -8.39 1.48
N GLY A 210 18.42 -7.99 2.72
CA GLY A 210 18.36 -8.89 3.87
C GLY A 210 17.27 -9.96 3.79
N PHE A 211 16.23 -9.76 2.98
CA PHE A 211 15.10 -10.68 2.81
C PHE A 211 15.19 -11.48 1.51
N TRP A 212 16.25 -11.34 0.72
CA TRP A 212 16.37 -12.03 -0.56
C TRP A 212 16.44 -13.55 -0.39
N PRO A 213 15.79 -14.33 -1.26
CA PRO A 213 15.84 -15.79 -1.18
C PRO A 213 17.27 -16.29 -1.35
N LYS A 214 17.72 -17.21 -0.48
CA LYS A 214 19.10 -17.74 -0.50
C LYS A 214 19.45 -18.59 -1.73
N LYS A 215 18.46 -18.95 -2.56
CA LYS A 215 18.68 -19.74 -3.77
C LYS A 215 19.50 -18.93 -4.78
N ARG A 216 20.61 -19.48 -5.28
CA ARG A 216 21.55 -18.80 -6.19
C ARG A 216 20.86 -18.14 -7.38
N ARG A 217 19.91 -18.81 -8.02
CA ARG A 217 19.16 -18.25 -9.16
C ARG A 217 18.36 -16.99 -8.78
N MET A 218 17.71 -16.99 -7.62
CA MET A 218 16.96 -15.83 -7.13
C MET A 218 17.92 -14.69 -6.80
N GLN A 219 19.03 -14.97 -6.12
CA GLN A 219 20.06 -13.96 -5.84
C GLN A 219 20.51 -13.25 -7.13
N VAL A 220 20.73 -13.98 -8.23
CA VAL A 220 21.09 -13.38 -9.52
C VAL A 220 19.99 -12.44 -10.05
N ILE A 221 18.72 -12.84 -9.98
CA ILE A 221 17.58 -12.01 -10.41
C ILE A 221 17.52 -10.72 -9.59
N PHE A 222 17.57 -10.84 -8.26
CA PHE A 222 17.46 -9.71 -7.35
C PHE A 222 18.67 -8.77 -7.44
N SER A 223 19.90 -9.29 -7.56
CA SER A 223 21.10 -8.47 -7.80
C SER A 223 20.99 -7.67 -9.09
N ARG A 224 20.58 -8.31 -10.20
CA ARG A 224 20.39 -7.59 -11.46
C ARG A 224 19.32 -6.51 -11.33
N MET A 225 18.21 -6.82 -10.66
CA MET A 225 17.13 -5.86 -10.44
C MET A 225 17.54 -4.70 -9.53
N SER A 226 18.38 -4.91 -8.51
CA SER A 226 18.85 -3.82 -7.64
C SER A 226 19.85 -2.88 -8.33
N GLU A 227 20.66 -3.44 -9.24
CA GLU A 227 21.66 -2.71 -10.03
C GLU A 227 21.00 -1.93 -11.18
N SER A 228 20.07 -2.55 -11.89
CA SER A 228 19.48 -1.99 -13.11
C SER A 228 18.05 -1.46 -12.97
N GLY A 229 17.33 -1.85 -11.93
CA GLY A 229 15.88 -1.67 -11.87
C GLY A 229 15.11 -2.49 -12.90
N ILE A 230 15.73 -3.41 -13.64
CA ILE A 230 15.08 -4.16 -14.72
C ILE A 230 14.76 -5.59 -14.28
N ILE A 231 13.52 -6.01 -14.55
CA ILE A 231 13.05 -7.38 -14.39
C ILE A 231 12.47 -7.93 -15.69
N HIS A 232 12.77 -9.20 -16.00
CA HIS A 232 12.08 -9.93 -17.06
C HIS A 232 10.78 -10.51 -16.54
N ARG A 233 9.77 -10.59 -17.41
CA ARG A 233 8.48 -11.21 -17.08
C ARG A 233 8.65 -12.62 -16.52
N GLU A 234 9.47 -13.45 -17.15
CA GLU A 234 9.71 -14.84 -16.76
C GLU A 234 10.40 -14.94 -15.39
N ASP A 235 11.23 -13.96 -15.03
CA ASP A 235 11.89 -13.92 -13.73
C ASP A 235 10.89 -13.65 -12.61
N LEU A 236 9.89 -12.79 -12.86
CA LEU A 236 8.81 -12.56 -11.91
C LEU A 236 7.94 -13.82 -11.72
N TYR A 237 7.67 -14.57 -12.80
CA TYR A 237 6.97 -15.85 -12.69
C TYR A 237 7.76 -16.88 -11.89
N GLN A 238 9.07 -16.97 -12.08
CA GLN A 238 9.93 -17.83 -11.26
C GLN A 238 9.94 -17.42 -9.78
N ILE A 239 9.87 -16.12 -9.49
CA ILE A 239 9.72 -15.63 -8.11
C ILE A 239 8.42 -16.17 -7.51
N TRP A 240 7.32 -16.15 -8.27
CA TRP A 240 6.01 -16.64 -7.83
C TRP A 240 5.86 -18.16 -7.77
N GLU A 241 6.77 -18.93 -8.37
CA GLU A 241 6.86 -20.38 -8.18
C GLU A 241 7.31 -20.77 -6.76
N GLN A 242 7.85 -19.83 -5.99
CA GLN A 242 8.23 -20.08 -4.59
C GLN A 242 7.01 -20.41 -3.74
N LYS A 243 7.22 -21.26 -2.72
CA LYS A 243 6.14 -21.79 -1.87
C LYS A 243 5.25 -20.68 -1.28
N ASP A 244 5.86 -19.57 -0.87
CA ASP A 244 5.19 -18.47 -0.19
C ASP A 244 4.31 -17.63 -1.13
N PHE A 245 4.54 -17.72 -2.45
CA PHE A 245 3.85 -16.92 -3.48
C PHE A 245 3.04 -17.76 -4.47
N ARG A 246 3.02 -19.08 -4.27
CA ARG A 246 2.31 -20.03 -5.14
C ARG A 246 0.83 -19.68 -5.38
N PRO A 247 0.06 -19.10 -4.43
CA PRO A 247 -1.31 -18.66 -4.69
C PRO A 247 -1.48 -17.63 -5.81
N ILE A 248 -0.42 -16.87 -6.15
CA ILE A 248 -0.42 -15.87 -7.24
C ILE A 248 -0.36 -16.54 -8.61
N LEU A 249 0.32 -17.69 -8.71
CA LEU A 249 0.70 -18.31 -9.99
C LEU A 249 -0.47 -18.60 -10.95
N PRO A 250 -1.65 -19.08 -10.50
CA PRO A 250 -2.81 -19.27 -11.38
C PRO A 250 -3.28 -17.98 -12.07
N TYR A 251 -3.04 -16.83 -11.44
CA TYR A 251 -3.48 -15.49 -11.87
C TYR A 251 -2.32 -14.62 -12.35
N LYS A 252 -1.15 -15.21 -12.65
CA LYS A 252 0.09 -14.46 -12.90
C LYS A 252 -0.03 -13.39 -13.99
N GLU A 253 -0.76 -13.65 -15.08
CA GLU A 253 -0.94 -12.67 -16.17
C GLU A 253 -1.83 -11.51 -15.71
N PHE A 254 -2.93 -11.82 -15.01
CA PHE A 254 -3.82 -10.81 -14.45
C PHE A 254 -3.08 -9.91 -13.45
N ILE A 255 -2.35 -10.51 -12.50
CA ILE A 255 -1.54 -9.77 -11.53
C ILE A 255 -0.45 -8.95 -12.22
N PHE A 256 0.22 -9.50 -13.23
CA PHE A 256 1.21 -8.78 -14.01
C PHE A 256 0.62 -7.52 -14.67
N ASN A 257 -0.56 -7.64 -15.27
CA ASN A 257 -1.25 -6.51 -15.89
C ASN A 257 -1.71 -5.48 -14.85
N ILE A 258 -2.09 -5.90 -13.63
CA ILE A 258 -2.35 -4.97 -12.53
C ILE A 258 -1.10 -4.17 -12.17
N LEU A 259 0.07 -4.82 -12.08
CA LEU A 259 1.32 -4.14 -11.76
C LEU A 259 1.69 -3.09 -12.80
N ILE A 260 1.41 -3.34 -14.07
CA ILE A 260 1.57 -2.34 -15.14
C ILE A 260 0.53 -1.23 -14.98
N HIS A 261 -0.74 -1.57 -14.76
CA HIS A 261 -1.83 -0.60 -14.65
C HIS A 261 -1.65 0.37 -13.48
N LEU A 262 -1.00 -0.08 -12.40
CA LEU A 262 -0.67 0.71 -11.21
C LEU A 262 0.69 1.39 -11.30
N ASP A 263 1.36 1.37 -12.46
CA ASP A 263 2.70 1.93 -12.70
C ASP A 263 3.78 1.42 -11.74
N ILE A 264 3.57 0.23 -11.17
CA ILE A 264 4.58 -0.47 -10.36
C ILE A 264 5.64 -1.06 -11.30
N LEU A 265 5.21 -1.59 -12.44
CA LEU A 265 6.05 -2.03 -13.54
C LEU A 265 5.88 -1.08 -14.73
N ALA A 266 6.96 -0.45 -15.16
CA ALA A 266 6.94 0.41 -16.34
C ALA A 266 7.42 -0.35 -17.58
N GLU A 267 6.64 -0.27 -18.66
CA GLU A 267 7.00 -0.88 -19.95
C GLU A 267 8.12 -0.09 -20.64
N GLN A 268 9.19 -0.78 -21.04
CA GLN A 268 10.17 -0.18 -21.95
C GLN A 268 9.63 -0.17 -23.37
N ARG A 269 9.02 0.94 -23.80
CA ARG A 269 8.51 1.08 -25.17
C ARG A 269 9.67 1.17 -26.17
N ARG A 270 9.77 0.15 -27.02
CA ARG A 270 10.79 0.05 -28.07
C ARG A 270 10.13 -0.03 -29.44
N TYR A 271 10.74 0.62 -30.43
CA TYR A 271 10.26 0.66 -31.80
C TYR A 271 11.39 0.27 -32.75
N ASP A 272 11.05 -0.50 -33.77
CA ASP A 272 11.97 -0.83 -34.86
C ASP A 272 12.18 0.40 -35.73
N THR A 273 13.44 0.80 -35.94
CA THR A 273 13.80 2.04 -36.64
C THR A 273 13.54 1.99 -38.15
N GLY A 274 13.46 0.79 -38.73
CA GLY A 274 13.21 0.61 -40.16
C GLY A 274 11.72 0.57 -40.51
N THR A 275 10.91 -0.03 -39.64
CA THR A 275 9.48 -0.28 -39.87
C THR A 275 8.55 0.61 -39.05
N GLY A 276 9.07 1.29 -38.03
CA GLY A 276 8.28 2.04 -37.04
C GLY A 276 7.40 1.17 -36.16
N SER A 277 7.50 -0.15 -36.26
CA SER A 277 6.64 -1.09 -35.53
C SER A 277 7.10 -1.25 -34.08
N ARG A 278 6.14 -1.41 -33.16
CA ARG A 278 6.43 -1.64 -31.74
C ARG A 278 7.03 -3.04 -31.56
N LEU A 279 8.17 -3.12 -30.88
CA LEU A 279 8.81 -4.38 -30.52
C LEU A 279 8.12 -5.00 -29.29
N PRO A 280 8.13 -6.35 -29.15
CA PRO A 280 7.65 -7.03 -27.95
C PRO A 280 8.36 -6.53 -26.68
N VAL A 281 7.60 -6.35 -25.59
CA VAL A 281 8.13 -5.92 -24.29
C VAL A 281 8.36 -7.15 -23.41
N GLU A 282 9.62 -7.50 -23.24
CA GLU A 282 10.05 -8.60 -22.35
C GLU A 282 10.67 -8.07 -21.04
N ASN A 283 11.12 -6.81 -21.04
CA ASN A 283 11.80 -6.15 -19.94
C ASN A 283 10.94 -5.04 -19.37
N PHE A 284 10.86 -5.01 -18.04
CA PHE A 284 10.06 -4.06 -17.29
C PHE A 284 10.94 -3.35 -16.28
N PHE A 285 10.71 -2.06 -16.12
CA PHE A 285 11.42 -1.25 -15.14
C PHE A 285 10.66 -1.24 -13.83
N VAL A 286 11.38 -1.36 -12.72
CA VAL A 286 10.90 -1.37 -11.34
C VAL A 286 11.58 -0.20 -10.61
N PRO A 287 11.05 1.04 -10.76
CA PRO A 287 11.75 2.25 -10.31
C PRO A 287 12.14 2.21 -8.83
N CYS A 288 11.28 1.63 -7.99
CA CYS A 288 11.47 1.58 -6.54
C CYS A 288 12.61 0.64 -6.08
N MET A 289 13.15 -0.20 -6.97
CA MET A 289 14.24 -1.12 -6.65
C MET A 289 15.63 -0.61 -7.07
N VAL A 290 15.71 0.55 -7.72
CA VAL A 290 16.99 1.15 -8.14
C VAL A 290 17.71 1.70 -6.91
N THR A 291 18.81 1.05 -6.54
CA THR A 291 19.61 1.46 -5.37
C THR A 291 20.88 2.23 -5.75
N GLU A 292 21.37 2.06 -6.97
CA GLU A 292 22.54 2.78 -7.46
C GLU A 292 22.16 4.18 -8.00
N ARG A 293 23.01 5.18 -7.73
CA ARG A 293 22.85 6.49 -8.37
C ARG A 293 23.03 6.30 -9.88
N ASN A 294 21.96 6.61 -10.62
CA ASN A 294 21.99 6.63 -12.08
C ASN A 294 23.17 7.48 -12.57
N THR A 295 24.19 6.80 -13.08
CA THR A 295 25.20 7.42 -13.93
C THR A 295 24.64 7.43 -15.34
N THR A 296 24.89 8.49 -16.10
CA THR A 296 24.39 8.66 -17.48
C THR A 296 24.70 7.42 -18.36
N SER A 297 25.81 6.73 -18.06
CA SER A 297 26.22 5.48 -18.70
C SER A 297 25.24 4.30 -18.53
N PHE A 298 24.44 4.25 -17.47
CA PHE A 298 23.43 3.20 -17.27
C PHE A 298 22.33 3.29 -18.32
N MET A 299 21.76 4.49 -18.51
CA MET A 299 20.77 4.76 -19.54
C MET A 299 21.36 4.52 -20.94
N GLU A 300 22.62 4.88 -21.18
CA GLU A 300 23.27 4.65 -22.47
C GLU A 300 23.48 3.16 -22.78
N LYS A 301 23.76 2.33 -21.75
CA LYS A 301 23.99 0.89 -21.90
C LYS A 301 22.68 0.09 -22.09
N GLU A 302 21.65 0.39 -21.29
CA GLU A 302 20.39 -0.37 -21.28
C GLU A 302 19.29 0.27 -22.15
N CYS A 303 19.42 1.55 -22.51
CA CYS A 303 18.53 2.31 -23.40
C CYS A 303 19.29 2.84 -24.63
N THR A 304 19.95 1.96 -25.39
CA THR A 304 20.73 2.36 -26.57
C THR A 304 19.91 3.13 -27.64
N PRO A 305 20.53 4.08 -28.37
CA PRO A 305 19.85 4.93 -29.37
C PRO A 305 19.20 4.14 -30.51
N GLU A 306 19.70 2.95 -30.81
CA GLU A 306 19.19 2.10 -31.89
C GLU A 306 17.87 1.40 -31.52
N LYS A 307 17.41 1.47 -30.26
CA LYS A 307 16.27 0.66 -29.77
C LYS A 307 15.31 1.29 -28.76
N ALA A 308 15.40 2.55 -28.35
CA ALA A 308 14.35 3.12 -27.49
C ALA A 308 14.28 4.66 -27.52
N ILE A 309 13.13 5.22 -27.87
CA ILE A 309 12.70 6.49 -27.30
C ILE A 309 12.03 6.11 -25.97
N CYS A 310 12.79 6.21 -24.88
CA CYS A 310 12.27 6.02 -23.54
C CYS A 310 11.44 7.26 -23.17
N CYS A 311 10.18 7.30 -23.58
CA CYS A 311 9.23 8.25 -23.00
C CYS A 311 8.84 7.74 -21.61
N LEU A 312 9.70 7.97 -20.62
CA LEU A 312 9.25 8.07 -19.23
C LEU A 312 8.39 9.33 -19.17
N CYS A 313 7.09 9.22 -19.47
CA CYS A 313 6.14 10.26 -19.13
C CYS A 313 5.94 10.18 -17.61
N PHE A 314 6.61 11.08 -16.89
CA PHE A 314 6.28 11.42 -15.50
C PHE A 314 5.08 12.38 -15.49
#